data_AF-A0A9C9TBZ3-F1
#
_entry.id   AF-A0A9C9TBZ3-F1
#
_cell.length_a   1.000
_cell.length_b   1.000
_cell.length_c   1.000
_cell.angle_alpha   90.00
_cell.angle_beta   90.00
_cell.angle_gamma   90.00
#
_symmetry.space_group_name_H-M   'P 1'
#
loop_
_entity.id
_entity.type
_entity.pdbx_description
1 polymer ?
#
loop_
_entity_poly.entity_id
_entity_poly.type
_entity_poly.pdbx_seq_one_letter_code
_entity_poly.pdbx_strand_id
1 'polypeptide(L)' 'MLTYFKGRYNRYGPPDGQGYTLNEYFTYRLDEKHILLTTRHRAWVILDPQEYSLFLRHRVEERPELYMPLEDLGLILT' A
#
# COMPACT_ATOMS: atom_id res chain seq x y z
N MET A 1 -9.13 8.07 12.93
CA MET A 1 -9.73 8.69 11.73
C MET A 1 -9.53 7.72 10.57
N LEU A 2 -10.60 7.31 9.89
CA LEU A 2 -10.51 6.43 8.72
C LEU A 2 -10.25 7.31 7.49
N THR A 3 -9.16 7.07 6.77
CA THR A 3 -8.83 7.83 5.56
C THR A 3 -8.99 6.92 4.35
N TYR A 4 -9.80 7.35 3.39
CA TYR A 4 -10.00 6.63 2.14
C TYR A 4 -8.98 7.08 1.10
N PHE A 5 -8.28 6.12 0.51
CA PHE A 5 -7.42 6.34 -0.63
C PHE A 5 -7.98 5.58 -1.82
N LYS A 6 -8.64 6.33 -2.71
CA LYS A 6 -8.92 5.79 -4.03
C LYS A 6 -7.59 5.57 -4.71
N GLY A 7 -7.29 4.31 -5.05
CA GLY A 7 -6.15 3.94 -5.86
C GLY A 7 -6.14 4.87 -7.06
N ARG A 8 -5.13 5.74 -7.14
CA ARG A 8 -4.95 6.53 -8.35
C ARG A 8 -4.60 5.49 -9.40
N TYR A 9 -5.54 5.19 -10.30
CA TYR A 9 -5.17 4.88 -11.68
C TYR A 9 -4.41 6.10 -12.17
N ASN A 10 -3.13 6.10 -11.86
CA ASN A 10 -2.24 7.13 -12.27
C ASN A 10 -2.15 6.88 -13.78
N ARG A 11 -2.83 7.71 -14.59
CA ARG A 11 -2.74 7.66 -16.08
C ARG A 11 -1.30 7.85 -16.55
N TYR A 12 -0.47 8.39 -15.67
CA TYR A 12 0.96 8.24 -15.66
C TYR A 12 1.21 7.11 -14.68
N GLY A 13 1.79 5.99 -15.08
CA GLY A 13 2.22 4.98 -14.11
C GLY A 13 3.09 5.59 -12.99
N PRO A 14 3.61 4.78 -12.06
CA PRO A 14 4.70 5.24 -11.22
C PRO A 14 5.71 6.06 -12.04
N PRO A 15 6.19 7.21 -11.53
CA PRO A 15 6.83 8.25 -12.35
C PRO A 15 8.01 7.78 -13.22
N ASP A 16 8.54 6.59 -12.99
CA ASP A 16 9.54 5.94 -13.82
C ASP A 16 9.34 4.41 -13.80
N GLY A 17 8.37 3.87 -14.54
CA GLY A 17 8.32 2.44 -14.87
C GLY A 17 8.38 1.44 -13.70
N GLN A 18 7.94 1.82 -12.48
CA GLN A 18 7.88 0.86 -11.37
C GLN A 18 6.85 -0.22 -11.70
N GLY A 19 7.20 -1.47 -11.43
CA GLY A 19 6.51 -2.65 -11.96
C GLY A 19 5.13 -2.91 -11.38
N TYR A 20 4.53 -1.98 -10.63
CA TYR A 20 3.25 -2.20 -9.95
C TYR A 20 2.42 -0.92 -9.73
N THR A 21 1.13 -1.11 -9.45
CA THR A 21 0.18 -0.07 -9.04
C THR A 21 -0.46 -0.40 -7.70
N LEU A 22 -0.94 0.60 -6.96
CA LEU A 22 -1.65 0.41 -5.70
C LEU A 22 -3.14 0.21 -5.95
N ASN A 23 -3.73 -0.79 -5.31
CA ASN A 23 -5.18 -1.00 -5.34
C ASN A 23 -5.92 0.11 -4.56
N GLU A 24 -7.26 0.15 -4.64
CA GLU A 24 -8.05 0.97 -3.72
C GLU A 24 -7.90 0.44 -2.28
N TYR A 25 -7.48 1.32 -1.36
CA TYR A 25 -7.27 0.98 0.04
C TYR A 25 -7.82 2.05 0.99
N PHE A 26 -8.12 1.64 2.20
CA PHE A 26 -8.45 2.48 3.35
C PHE A 26 -7.32 2.37 4.35
N THR A 27 -7.06 3.45 5.07
CA THR A 27 -6.09 3.45 6.16
C THR A 27 -6.72 3.84 7.48
N TYR A 28 -6.24 3.20 8.54
CA TYR A 28 -6.63 3.51 9.90
C TYR A 28 -5.40 3.43 10.80
N ARG A 29 -5.06 4.53 11.47
CA ARG A 29 -4.01 4.54 12.47
C ARG A 29 -4.55 3.93 13.77
N LEU A 30 -3.97 2.80 14.18
CA LEU A 30 -4.32 2.09 15.41
C LEU A 30 -3.62 2.77 16.61
N ASP A 31 -2.32 3.04 16.46
CA ASP A 31 -1.49 3.78 17.41
C ASP A 31 -0.32 4.48 16.70
N GLU A 32 0.67 4.96 17.45
CA GLU A 32 1.83 5.67 16.89
C GLU A 32 2.71 4.82 15.96
N LYS A 33 2.69 3.50 16.15
CA LYS A 33 3.55 2.52 15.47
C LYS A 33 2.80 1.58 14.55
N HIS A 34 1.47 1.57 14.56
CA HIS A 34 0.68 0.62 13.78
C HIS A 34 -0.38 1.32 12.92
N ILE A 35 -0.31 1.06 11.62
CA ILE A 35 -1.20 1.62 10.60
C ILE A 35 -1.84 0.44 9.86
N LEU A 36 -3.15 0.29 10.01
CA LEU A 36 -3.93 -0.69 9.27
C LEU A 36 -4.18 -0.17 7.85
N LEU A 37 -3.85 -0.99 6.85
CA LEU A 37 -4.34 -0.87 5.48
C LEU A 37 -5.39 -1.94 5.23
N THR A 38 -6.46 -1.60 4.53
CA THR A 38 -7.46 -2.58 4.09
C THR A 38 -8.04 -2.23 2.73
N THR A 39 -8.42 -3.22 1.93
CA THR A 39 -9.05 -3.02 0.62
C THR A 39 -10.56 -3.28 0.70
N ARG A 40 -11.31 -2.90 -0.35
CA ARG A 40 -12.74 -3.22 -0.46
C ARG A 40 -13.00 -4.73 -0.49
N HIS A 41 -12.03 -5.52 -0.92
CA HIS A 41 -12.10 -6.98 -1.01
C HIS A 41 -11.68 -7.69 0.30
N ARG A 42 -11.63 -6.96 1.42
CA ARG A 42 -11.33 -7.47 2.76
C ARG A 42 -9.91 -7.98 2.97
N ALA A 43 -8.99 -7.69 2.07
CA ALA A 43 -7.57 -7.82 2.39
C ALA A 43 -7.19 -6.75 3.41
N TRP A 44 -6.26 -7.06 4.29
CA TRP A 44 -5.74 -6.11 5.27
C TRP A 44 -4.34 -6.48 5.71
N VAL A 45 -3.57 -5.48 6.12
CA VAL A 45 -2.23 -5.61 6.70
C VAL A 45 -2.00 -4.48 7.69
N ILE A 46 -1.20 -4.72 8.71
CA ILE A 46 -0.75 -3.67 9.62
C ILE A 46 0.71 -3.37 9.28
N LEU A 47 0.98 -2.10 8.98
CA LEU A 47 2.31 -1.60 8.68
C LEU A 47 2.80 -0.69 9.79
N ASP A 48 4.11 -0.68 9.98
CA ASP A 48 4.78 0.36 10.75
C ASP A 48 4.87 1.69 9.95
N PRO A 49 5.26 2.82 10.59
CA PRO A 49 5.34 4.10 9.90
C PRO A 49 6.39 4.14 8.76
N GLN A 50 7.46 3.35 8.84
CA GLN A 50 8.50 3.27 7.82
C GLN A 50 7.99 2.48 6.61
N GLU A 51 7.38 1.32 6.85
CA GLU A 51 6.74 0.48 5.83
C GLU A 51 5.62 1.24 5.12
N TYR A 52 4.76 1.92 5.88
CA TYR A 52 3.70 2.76 5.30
C TYR A 52 4.26 3.92 4.47
N SER A 53 5.40 4.50 4.87
CA SER A 53 6.08 5.54 4.08
C SER A 53 6.61 4.98 2.76
N LEU A 54 7.18 3.77 2.75
CA LEU A 54 7.61 3.09 1.52
C LEU A 54 6.42 2.77 0.60
N PHE A 55 5.32 2.29 1.19
CA PHE A 55 4.06 2.04 0.49
C PHE A 55 3.53 3.28 -0.22
N LEU A 56 3.43 4.41 0.49
CA LEU A 56 2.98 5.67 -0.11
C LEU A 56 3.92 6.20 -1.19
N ARG A 57 5.23 5.99 -1.04
CA ARG A 57 6.26 6.44 -1.99
C ARG A 57 6.45 5.50 -3.18
N HIS A 58 5.71 4.40 -3.24
CA HIS A 58 5.87 3.36 -4.25
C HIS A 58 7.31 2.82 -4.30
N ARG A 59 7.82 2.40 -3.14
CA ARG A 59 9.18 1.89 -2.95
C ARG A 59 9.22 0.61 -2.14
N VAL A 60 8.11 -0.14 -2.09
CA VAL A 60 8.06 -1.38 -1.29
C VAL A 60 8.93 -2.48 -1.90
N GLU A 61 9.24 -2.39 -3.19
CA GLU A 61 10.24 -3.21 -3.88
C GLU A 61 11.66 -3.13 -3.27
N GLU A 62 11.98 -2.03 -2.56
CA GLU A 62 13.23 -1.91 -1.79
C GLU A 62 13.29 -2.91 -0.63
N ARG A 63 12.16 -3.52 -0.26
CA ARG A 63 12.00 -4.54 0.80
C ARG A 63 11.17 -5.72 0.28
N PRO A 64 11.81 -6.77 -0.29
CA PRO A 64 11.10 -7.93 -0.83
C PRO A 64 10.15 -8.61 0.18
N GLU A 65 10.52 -8.60 1.47
CA GLU A 65 9.71 -9.11 2.58
C GLU A 65 8.40 -8.34 2.81
N LEU A 66 8.32 -7.09 2.34
CA LEU A 66 7.10 -6.27 2.36
C LEU A 66 6.36 -6.34 1.02
N TYR A 67 7.10 -6.40 -0.10
CA TYR A 67 6.54 -6.43 -1.45
C TYR A 67 5.65 -7.66 -1.69
N MET A 68 6.18 -8.88 -1.50
CA MET A 68 5.45 -10.10 -1.84
C MET A 68 4.14 -10.25 -1.05
N PRO A 69 4.10 -10.02 0.27
CA PRO A 69 2.85 -10.10 1.01
C PRO A 69 1.81 -9.06 0.57
N LEU A 70 2.24 -7.86 0.19
CA LEU A 70 1.32 -6.81 -0.27
C LEU A 70 0.74 -7.11 -1.66
N GLU A 71 1.52 -7.76 -2.53
CA GLU A 71 1.07 -8.28 -3.82
C GLU A 71 0.08 -9.44 -3.63
N ASP A 72 0.42 -10.44 -2.80
CA ASP A 72 -0.45 -11.58 -2.49
C ASP A 72 -1.80 -11.15 -1.89
N LEU A 73 -1.79 -10.10 -1.06
CA LEU A 73 -3.00 -9.51 -0.47
C LEU A 73 -3.79 -8.64 -1.47
N GLY A 74 -3.25 -8.37 -2.66
CA GLY A 74 -3.87 -7.50 -3.65
C GLY A 74 -3.94 -6.03 -3.21
N LEU A 75 -3.07 -5.60 -2.30
CA LEU A 75 -2.84 -4.18 -2.00
C LEU A 75 -1.98 -3.53 -3.09
N ILE A 76 -1.10 -4.33 -3.68
CA ILE A 76 -0.30 -4.04 -4.85
C ILE A 76 -0.82 -4.90 -6.01
N LEU A 77 -0.83 -4.34 -7.22
CA LEU A 77 -1.24 -4.99 -8.46
C LEU A 77 -0.09 -4.86 -9.48
N THR A 78 0.37 -5.97 -10.05
CA THR A 78 1.39 -6.03 -11.10
C THR A 78 0.78 -6.17 -12.50
#